data_AF-A0A9D2TI36-F1
#
_entry.id   AF-A0A9D2TI36-F1
#
_cell.length_a   1.000
_cell.length_b   1.000
_cell.length_c   1.000
_cell.angle_alpha   90.00
_cell.angle_beta   90.00
_cell.angle_gamma   90.00
#
_symmetry.space_group_name_H-M   'P 1'
#
loop_
_entity.id
_entity.type
_entity.pdbx_description
1 polymer ?
#
loop_
_entity_poly.entity_id
_entity_poly.type
_entity_poly.pdbx_seq_one_letter_code
_entity_poly.pdbx_strand_id
1 'polypeptide(L)'
;MPHSLSVTVHVDLDLHEVVLAIAGCLTAQTYLSLLPVVAQARSLDPAPSITLDLLDTQHIDVDGLLPLRQAIHLADPEQTVPLSIKAPETLPPCPLSSSAPRADGSDSPPLRLLHRSDAPATTGSDA
;
A
#
# COMPACT_ATOMS: atom_id res chain seq x y z
N MET A 1 -0.47 -3.62 15.23
CA MET A 1 -0.77 -2.17 15.29
C MET A 1 -1.66 -1.85 14.10
N PRO A 2 -2.81 -1.18 14.26
CA PRO A 2 -3.68 -0.87 13.13
C PRO A 2 -3.00 0.12 12.19
N HIS A 3 -3.09 -0.13 10.89
CA HIS A 3 -2.72 0.85 9.87
C HIS A 3 -3.69 2.03 9.98
N SER A 4 -3.23 3.15 10.55
CA SER A 4 -4.02 4.37 10.65
C SER A 4 -3.72 5.31 9.48
N LEU A 5 -4.73 6.07 9.08
CA LEU A 5 -4.63 7.09 8.06
C LEU A 5 -5.19 8.40 8.62
N SER A 6 -4.50 9.51 8.35
CA SER A 6 -4.92 10.86 8.72
C SER A 6 -4.96 11.76 7.50
N VAL A 7 -5.92 12.68 7.47
CA VAL A 7 -6.08 13.65 6.39
C VAL A 7 -6.04 15.05 6.97
N THR A 8 -5.15 15.89 6.44
CA THR A 8 -5.15 17.33 6.69
C THR A 8 -5.67 18.01 5.44
N VAL A 9 -6.70 18.85 5.60
CA VAL A 9 -7.34 19.56 4.49
C VAL A 9 -6.84 21.01 4.51
N HIS A 10 -6.12 21.39 3.46
CA HIS A 10 -5.72 22.77 3.22
C HIS A 10 -6.66 23.34 2.17
N VAL A 11 -7.30 24.45 2.49
CA VAL A 11 -8.24 25.14 1.59
C VAL A 11 -7.72 26.54 1.40
N ASP A 12 -7.50 26.92 0.15
CA ASP A 12 -7.23 28.32 -0.20
C ASP A 12 -8.46 29.19 0.10
N LEU A 13 -8.24 30.41 0.59
CA LEU A 13 -9.33 31.30 0.99
C LEU A 13 -10.24 31.68 -0.18
N ASP A 14 -9.68 31.71 -1.38
CA ASP A 14 -10.40 32.01 -2.62
C ASP A 14 -11.00 30.76 -3.29
N LEU A 15 -10.91 29.59 -2.64
CA LEU A 15 -11.42 28.30 -3.12
C LEU A 15 -10.92 27.90 -4.51
N HIS A 16 -9.72 28.36 -4.90
CA HIS A 16 -9.10 27.94 -6.16
C HIS A 16 -8.42 26.57 -6.05
N GLU A 17 -7.85 26.26 -4.89
CA GLU A 17 -7.13 25.02 -4.63
C GLU A 17 -7.50 24.43 -3.27
N VAL A 18 -7.64 23.10 -3.25
CA VAL A 18 -7.74 22.28 -2.04
C VAL A 18 -6.67 21.21 -2.08
N VAL A 19 -5.83 21.15 -1.04
CA VAL A 19 -4.83 20.09 -0.88
C VAL A 19 -5.27 19.15 0.25
N LEU A 20 -5.44 17.88 -0.08
CA LEU A 20 -5.72 16.80 0.85
C LEU A 20 -4.40 16.09 1.18
N ALA A 21 -3.72 16.54 2.24
CA ALA A 21 -2.45 15.97 2.68
C ALA A 21 -2.70 14.70 3.50
N ILE A 22 -2.22 13.56 2.99
CA ILE A 22 -2.44 12.24 3.55
C ILE A 22 -1.18 11.79 4.28
N ALA A 23 -1.35 11.32 5.52
CA ALA A 23 -0.28 10.72 6.29
C ALA A 23 -0.71 9.36 6.89
N GLY A 24 0.28 8.55 7.27
CA GLY A 24 0.07 7.21 7.78
C GLY A 24 0.16 6.14 6.69
N CYS A 25 -0.73 5.14 6.73
CA CYS A 25 -0.68 3.97 5.85
C CYS A 25 -1.85 3.96 4.86
N LEU A 26 -1.56 4.03 3.56
CA LEU A 26 -2.53 3.82 2.48
C LEU A 26 -2.50 2.36 2.03
N THR A 27 -3.55 1.59 2.34
CA THR A 27 -3.65 0.15 2.07
C THR A 27 -5.04 -0.22 1.55
N ALA A 28 -5.23 -1.48 1.16
CA ALA A 28 -6.54 -2.03 0.80
C ALA A 28 -7.62 -1.83 1.89
N GLN A 29 -7.22 -1.67 3.16
CA GLN A 29 -8.15 -1.49 4.28
C GLN A 29 -8.47 -0.01 4.54
N THR A 30 -7.57 0.91 4.20
CA THR A 30 -7.68 2.32 4.59
C THR A 30 -8.09 3.25 3.45
N TYR A 31 -7.91 2.85 2.18
CA TYR A 31 -8.15 3.75 1.04
C TYR A 31 -9.60 4.23 0.93
N LEU A 32 -10.59 3.39 1.31
CA LEU A 32 -12.01 3.73 1.24
C LEU A 32 -12.36 4.94 2.12
N SER A 33 -11.60 5.18 3.19
CA SER A 33 -11.80 6.33 4.08
C SER A 33 -11.50 7.67 3.41
N LEU A 34 -10.75 7.68 2.30
CA LEU A 34 -10.45 8.90 1.54
C LEU A 34 -11.57 9.34 0.61
N LEU A 35 -12.39 8.41 0.12
CA LEU A 35 -13.45 8.68 -0.85
C LEU A 35 -14.48 9.73 -0.37
N PRO A 36 -15.03 9.67 0.86
CA PRO A 36 -15.96 10.69 1.31
C PRO A 36 -15.30 12.07 1.44
N VAL A 37 -14.01 12.13 1.79
CA VAL A 37 -13.27 13.41 1.89
C VAL A 37 -13.06 14.02 0.51
N VAL A 38 -12.70 13.21 -0.49
CA VAL A 38 -12.59 13.65 -1.89
C VAL A 38 -13.95 14.12 -2.43
N ALA A 39 -15.02 13.37 -2.16
CA ALA A 39 -16.37 13.76 -2.56
C ALA A 39 -16.80 15.09 -1.93
N GLN A 40 -16.46 15.30 -0.66
CA GLN A 40 -16.73 16.57 0.02
C GLN A 40 -15.95 17.74 -0.60
N ALA A 41 -14.66 17.55 -0.89
CA ALA A 41 -13.85 18.57 -1.55
C ALA A 41 -14.39 18.92 -2.95
N ARG A 42 -14.88 17.92 -3.70
CA ARG A 42 -15.53 18.13 -5.01
C ARG A 42 -16.86 18.87 -4.93
N SER A 43 -17.54 18.82 -3.79
CA SER A 43 -18.85 19.47 -3.59
C SER A 43 -18.78 20.95 -3.22
N LEU A 44 -17.57 21.49 -3.05
CA LEU A 44 -17.37 22.92 -2.78
C LEU A 44 -17.76 23.77 -3.99
N ASP A 45 -18.26 24.97 -3.74
CA ASP A 45 -18.70 25.93 -4.76
C ASP A 45 -18.05 27.32 -4.49
N PRO A 46 -17.23 27.85 -5.40
CA PRO A 46 -16.84 27.28 -6.69
C PRO A 46 -16.04 25.98 -6.56
N ALA A 47 -16.14 25.11 -7.56
CA ALA A 47 -15.41 23.84 -7.58
C ALA A 47 -13.89 24.07 -7.64
N PRO A 48 -13.12 23.70 -6.60
CA PRO A 48 -11.69 23.94 -6.55
C PRO A 48 -10.92 22.91 -7.39
N SER A 49 -9.69 23.25 -7.75
CA SER A 49 -8.72 22.23 -8.13
C SER A 49 -8.29 21.45 -6.88
N ILE A 50 -8.28 20.12 -6.96
CA ILE A 50 -8.00 19.25 -5.83
C ILE A 50 -6.65 18.55 -6.05
N THR A 51 -5.79 18.60 -5.04
CA THR A 51 -4.54 17.83 -5.00
C THR A 51 -4.62 16.83 -3.85
N LEU A 52 -4.56 15.55 -4.15
CA LEU A 52 -4.36 14.49 -3.16
C LEU A 52 -2.87 14.27 -2.98
N ASP A 53 -2.32 14.71 -1.85
CA ASP A 53 -0.89 14.62 -1.56
C ASP A 53 -0.57 13.40 -0.69
N LEU A 54 0.18 12.46 -1.25
CA LEU A 54 0.60 11.22 -0.61
C LEU A 54 2.10 11.24 -0.24
N LEU A 55 2.80 12.37 -0.40
CA LEU A 55 4.25 12.44 -0.21
C LEU A 55 4.67 12.15 1.24
N ASP A 56 3.85 12.51 2.23
CA ASP A 56 4.10 12.27 3.66
C ASP A 56 3.52 10.94 4.18
N THR A 57 3.05 10.07 3.28
CA THR A 57 2.58 8.74 3.68
C THR A 57 3.76 7.83 4.05
N GLN A 58 3.62 7.11 5.16
CA GLN A 58 4.65 6.21 5.68
C GLN A 58 4.65 4.84 4.97
N HIS A 59 3.52 4.46 4.39
CA HIS A 59 3.34 3.21 3.66
C HIS A 59 2.30 3.43 2.57
N ILE A 60 2.65 3.08 1.33
CA ILE A 60 1.71 3.01 0.22
C ILE A 60 1.73 1.61 -0.36
N ASP A 61 0.61 0.92 -0.22
CA ASP A 61 0.37 -0.35 -0.88
C ASP A 61 -0.25 -0.13 -2.26
N VAL A 62 0.17 -0.92 -3.24
CA VAL A 62 -0.43 -0.94 -4.58
C VAL A 62 -1.91 -1.32 -4.50
N ASP A 63 -2.24 -2.25 -3.59
CA ASP A 63 -3.62 -2.70 -3.35
C ASP A 63 -4.49 -1.63 -2.67
N GLY A 64 -3.91 -0.54 -2.17
CA GLY A 64 -4.64 0.65 -1.73
C GLY A 64 -4.68 1.75 -2.80
N LEU A 65 -3.55 1.98 -3.48
CA LEU A 65 -3.40 3.08 -4.43
C LEU A 65 -4.17 2.87 -5.74
N LEU A 66 -4.16 1.66 -6.32
CA LEU A 66 -4.86 1.39 -7.57
C LEU A 66 -6.39 1.47 -7.41
N PRO A 67 -7.01 0.85 -6.39
CA PRO A 67 -8.44 0.98 -6.17
C PRO A 67 -8.86 2.42 -5.87
N LEU A 68 -8.03 3.19 -5.17
CA LEU A 68 -8.27 4.61 -4.92
C LEU A 68 -8.33 5.42 -6.22
N ARG A 69 -7.33 5.25 -7.10
CA ARG A 69 -7.30 5.91 -8.42
C ARG A 69 -8.53 5.56 -9.24
N GLN A 70 -8.90 4.28 -9.26
CA GLN A 70 -10.08 3.80 -9.98
C GLN A 70 -11.37 4.38 -9.41
N ALA A 71 -11.54 4.37 -8.08
CA ALA A 71 -12.74 4.90 -7.44
C ALA A 71 -12.90 6.41 -7.66
N ILE A 72 -11.80 7.17 -7.61
CA ILE A 72 -11.80 8.62 -7.89
C ILE A 72 -12.22 8.90 -9.34
N HIS A 73 -11.73 8.11 -10.29
CA HIS A 73 -12.09 8.23 -11.70
C HIS A 73 -13.55 7.83 -11.95
N LEU A 74 -14.02 6.71 -11.38
CA LEU A 74 -15.42 6.28 -11.52
C LEU A 74 -16.41 7.27 -10.92
N ALA A 75 -16.03 7.99 -9.87
CA ALA A 75 -16.87 9.01 -9.25
C ALA A 75 -16.97 10.31 -10.08
N ASP A 76 -16.06 10.56 -11.02
CA ASP A 76 -16.08 11.71 -11.94
C ASP A 76 -15.34 11.35 -13.24
N PRO A 77 -15.98 10.56 -14.12
CA PRO A 77 -15.32 10.03 -15.32
C PRO A 77 -14.94 11.14 -16.31
N GLU A 78 -15.74 12.20 -16.35
CA GLU A 78 -15.55 13.37 -17.20
C GLU A 78 -14.52 14.38 -16.62
N GLN A 79 -14.00 14.13 -15.41
CA GLN A 79 -13.05 15.01 -14.72
C GLN A 79 -13.57 16.46 -14.61
N THR A 80 -14.86 16.60 -14.28
CA THR A 80 -15.51 17.90 -14.11
C THR A 80 -14.84 18.75 -13.03
N VAL A 81 -14.31 18.12 -11.98
CA VAL A 81 -13.50 18.77 -10.95
C VAL A 81 -12.05 18.31 -11.09
N PRO A 82 -11.10 19.21 -11.41
CA PRO A 82 -9.70 18.85 -11.58
C PRO A 82 -9.16 18.19 -10.31
N LEU A 83 -8.69 16.94 -10.42
CA LEU A 83 -8.09 16.21 -9.31
C LEU A 83 -6.78 15.58 -9.73
N SER A 84 -5.70 15.94 -9.04
CA SER A 84 -4.37 15.35 -9.22
C SER A 84 -3.95 14.55 -7.99
N ILE A 85 -3.15 13.50 -8.20
CA ILE A 85 -2.58 12.70 -7.11
C ILE A 85 -1.06 12.85 -7.15
N LYS A 86 -0.49 13.47 -6.12
CA LYS A 86 0.96 13.53 -5.91
C LYS A 86 1.35 12.31 -5.09
N ALA A 87 2.11 11.42 -5.71
CA ALA A 87 2.64 10.22 -5.06
C ALA A 87 4.16 10.18 -5.24
N PRO A 88 4.90 9.61 -4.27
CA PRO A 88 6.34 9.42 -4.42
C PRO A 88 6.64 8.47 -5.59
N GLU A 89 7.77 8.69 -6.27
CA GLU A 89 8.19 7.87 -7.41
C GLU A 89 8.39 6.40 -7.04
N THR A 90 8.86 6.16 -5.81
CA THR A 90 8.98 4.83 -5.22
C THR A 90 8.01 4.73 -4.05
N LEU A 91 7.18 3.69 -4.04
CA LEU A 91 6.18 3.52 -3.01
C LEU A 91 6.84 3.08 -1.69
N PRO A 92 6.65 3.82 -0.59
CA PRO A 92 7.29 3.48 0.67
C PRO A 92 6.73 2.16 1.20
N PRO A 93 7.59 1.17 1.53
CA PRO A 93 7.15 -0.10 2.06
C PRO A 93 6.65 0.06 3.50
N CYS A 94 5.88 -0.92 3.97
CA CYS A 94 5.37 -0.90 5.34
C CYS A 94 6.50 -0.93 6.37
N PRO A 95 6.62 0.07 7.27
CA PRO A 95 7.67 0.12 8.28
C PRO A 95 7.56 -1.00 9.33
N LEU A 96 6.38 -1.62 9.44
CA LEU A 96 6.13 -2.76 10.32
C LEU A 96 6.55 -4.11 9.69
N SER A 97 6.69 -4.16 8.37
CA SER A 97 7.14 -5.36 7.64
C SER A 97 8.66 -5.44 7.56
N SER A 98 9.35 -4.31 7.70
CA SER A 98 10.80 -4.23 7.86
C SER A 98 11.19 -4.51 9.32
N SER A 99 10.93 -5.71 9.82
CA SER A 99 11.77 -6.22 10.90
C SER A 99 13.14 -6.49 10.28
N ALA A 100 14.08 -5.54 10.44
CA ALA A 100 15.48 -5.81 10.18
C ALA A 100 15.85 -7.13 10.88
N PRO A 101 16.56 -8.07 10.24
CA PRO A 101 17.09 -9.19 10.98
C PRO A 101 17.96 -8.61 12.08
N ARG A 102 17.58 -8.83 13.35
CA ARG A 102 18.54 -8.72 14.44
C ARG A 102 19.68 -9.64 14.02
N ALA A 103 20.88 -9.08 13.90
CA ALA A 103 22.11 -9.86 13.79
C ALA A 103 22.37 -10.54 15.15
N ASP A 104 21.45 -11.39 15.59
CA ASP A 104 21.73 -12.38 16.61
C ASP A 104 22.20 -13.62 15.85
N GLY A 105 23.51 -13.84 15.90
CA GLY A 105 24.15 -15.04 15.41
C GLY A 105 23.55 -16.25 16.11
N SER A 106 22.52 -16.84 15.51
CA SER A 106 22.02 -18.15 15.88
C SER A 106 22.40 -19.12 14.76
N ASP A 107 23.59 -19.66 14.94
CA ASP A 107 24.14 -20.83 14.27
C ASP A 107 23.06 -21.91 14.13
N SER A 108 22.44 -21.98 12.95
CA SER A 108 21.47 -23.02 12.59
C SER A 108 22.07 -23.76 11.41
N PRO A 109 22.44 -25.04 11.56
CA PRO A 109 23.05 -25.79 10.47
C PRO A 109 21.99 -26.06 9.38
N PRO A 110 22.40 -26.16 8.10
CA PRO A 110 21.46 -26.44 7.03
C PRO A 110 20.90 -27.86 7.18
N LEU A 111 19.60 -28.00 6.94
CA LEU A 111 18.92 -29.29 6.83
C LEU A 111 19.62 -30.15 5.78
N ARG A 112 20.33 -31.20 6.23
CA ARG A 112 20.87 -32.22 5.34
C ARG A 112 19.72 -33.04 4.78
N LEU A 113 19.43 -32.88 3.49
CA LEU A 113 18.68 -33.87 2.72
C LEU A 113 19.42 -35.21 2.82
N LEU A 114 18.82 -36.20 3.47
CA LEU A 114 19.28 -37.58 3.45
C LEU A 114 19.01 -38.16 2.06
N HIS A 115 20.05 -38.16 1.23
CA HIS A 115 20.12 -38.96 0.01
C HIS A 115 20.20 -40.44 0.41
N ARG A 116 19.09 -41.17 0.29
CA ARG A 116 19.06 -42.63 0.44
C ARG A 116 19.27 -43.28 -0.92
N SER A 117 20.50 -43.70 -1.17
CA SER A 117 20.87 -44.63 -2.23
C SER A 117 21.79 -45.67 -1.60
N ASP A 118 21.33 -46.92 -1.45
CA ASP A 118 21.78 -48.00 -2.33
C ASP A 118 21.15 -49.37 -1.97
N ALA A 119 20.95 -50.19 -3.01
CA ALA A 119 20.61 -51.62 -2.97
C ALA A 119 21.91 -52.45 -2.74
N PRO A 120 22.03 -53.76 -3.04
CA PRO A 120 21.08 -54.87 -3.22
C PRO A 120 21.43 -56.10 -2.33
N ALA A 121 20.64 -57.18 -2.36
CA ALA A 121 21.11 -58.51 -1.96
C ALA A 121 20.48 -59.58 -2.85
N THR A 122 21.35 -60.32 -3.53
CA THR A 122 21.08 -61.41 -4.46
C THR A 122 20.93 -62.76 -3.76
N THR A 123 20.29 -63.69 -4.48
CA THR A 123 20.49 -65.16 -4.51
C THR A 123 20.06 -66.03 -3.31
N GLY A 124 19.02 -66.85 -3.54
CA GLY A 124 19.23 -68.28 -3.80
C GLY A 124 18.74 -69.33 -2.77
N SER A 125 17.95 -70.28 -3.28
CA SER A 125 17.99 -71.75 -3.05
C SER A 125 17.02 -72.44 -2.06
N ASP A 126 16.10 -73.20 -2.69
CA ASP A 126 15.53 -74.54 -2.40
C ASP A 126 15.29 -75.07 -0.97
N ALA A 127 14.04 -75.46 -0.70
CA ALA A 127 13.60 -76.86 -0.65
C ALA A 127 12.06 -76.96 -0.62
#